data_AF-A0A528TGB8-F1
#
_entry.id   AF-A0A528TGB8-F1
#
_cell.length_a   1.000
_cell.length_b   1.000
_cell.length_c   1.000
_cell.angle_alpha   90.00
_cell.angle_beta   90.00
_cell.angle_gamma   90.00
#
_symmetry.space_group_name_H-M   'P 1'
#
loop_
_entity.id
_entity.type
_entity.pdbx_description
1 polymer ?
#
loop_
_entity_poly.entity_id
_entity_poly.type
_entity_poly.pdbx_seq_one_letter_code
_entity_poly.pdbx_strand_id
1 'polypeptide(L)'
;GRFQVALEAPHDAINAHDLRSMPRSARWPGHVTVFEGAVGYTFTVPDPLAKADEAAAASDSLRAPMPGLVKLVRAAAGDTVIKGQPLLILEAMKM
;
A
#
# COMPACT_ATOMS: atom_id res chain seq x y z
N GLY A 1 -8.57 -15.62 16.14
CA GLY A 1 -9.79 -14.96 15.61
C GLY A 1 -10.32 -15.79 14.46
N ARG A 2 -11.63 -16.04 14.39
CA ARG A 2 -12.25 -16.74 13.26
C ARG A 2 -12.33 -15.78 12.08
N PHE A 3 -11.60 -16.04 11.00
CA PHE A 3 -11.70 -15.26 9.77
C PHE A 3 -12.84 -15.83 8.92
N GLN A 4 -13.83 -15.01 8.62
CA GLN A 4 -14.93 -15.36 7.73
C GLN A 4 -14.42 -15.25 6.28
N VAL A 5 -14.35 -16.37 5.58
CA VAL A 5 -14.00 -16.40 4.14
C VAL A 5 -15.31 -16.23 3.36
N ALA A 6 -15.56 -15.01 2.90
CA ALA A 6 -16.63 -14.76 1.94
C ALA A 6 -16.13 -15.15 0.55
N LEU A 7 -16.84 -16.07 -0.11
CA LEU A 7 -16.65 -16.39 -1.52
C LEU A 7 -17.49 -15.40 -2.33
N GLU A 8 -16.91 -14.27 -2.70
CA GLU A 8 -17.61 -13.29 -3.54
C GLU A 8 -17.50 -13.67 -5.03
N ALA A 9 -18.60 -13.53 -5.77
CA ALA A 9 -18.63 -13.47 -7.24
C ALA A 9 -19.71 -12.48 -7.71
N PRO A 10 -19.56 -11.81 -8.86
CA PRO A 10 -18.32 -11.35 -9.49
C PRO A 10 -18.33 -9.83 -9.73
N HIS A 11 -17.16 -9.19 -9.67
CA HIS A 11 -16.99 -7.86 -10.24
C HIS A 11 -16.93 -8.00 -11.76
N ASP A 12 -18.00 -7.56 -12.41
CA ASP A 12 -18.17 -7.60 -13.86
C ASP A 12 -17.32 -6.52 -14.53
N ALA A 13 -16.35 -6.96 -15.34
CA ALA A 13 -15.96 -6.39 -16.64
C ALA A 13 -14.51 -6.81 -16.96
N ILE A 14 -14.34 -7.81 -17.83
CA ILE A 14 -13.38 -7.86 -18.97
C ILE A 14 -13.30 -9.27 -19.57
N ASN A 15 -13.68 -10.34 -18.88
CA ASN A 15 -13.47 -11.69 -19.41
C ASN A 15 -14.79 -12.44 -19.64
N ALA A 16 -15.19 -12.53 -20.90
CA ALA A 16 -16.22 -13.43 -21.41
C ALA A 16 -15.75 -14.89 -21.32
N HIS A 17 -15.62 -15.43 -20.11
CA HIS A 17 -15.30 -16.84 -19.85
C HIS A 17 -16.43 -17.47 -19.05
N ASP A 18 -16.83 -18.68 -19.45
CA ASP A 18 -17.90 -19.47 -18.85
C ASP A 18 -17.75 -19.54 -17.31
N LEU A 19 -18.66 -18.85 -16.61
CA LEU A 19 -18.66 -18.72 -15.15
C LEU A 19 -18.85 -20.06 -14.42
N ARG A 20 -19.25 -21.12 -15.13
CA ARG A 20 -19.40 -22.48 -14.58
C ARG A 20 -18.06 -23.18 -14.37
N SER A 21 -16.97 -22.67 -14.95
CA SER A 21 -15.62 -23.24 -14.89
C SER A 21 -14.64 -22.39 -14.07
N MET A 22 -15.10 -21.36 -13.36
CA MET A 22 -14.17 -20.53 -12.59
C MET A 22 -13.61 -21.33 -11.40
N PRO A 23 -12.27 -21.37 -11.25
CA PRO A 23 -11.68 -21.95 -10.06
C PRO A 23 -12.16 -21.15 -8.85
N ARG A 24 -12.56 -21.86 -7.78
CA ARG A 24 -13.01 -21.19 -6.56
C ARG A 24 -11.85 -20.34 -6.04
N SER A 25 -12.12 -19.12 -5.62
CA SER A 25 -11.10 -18.25 -5.04
C SER A 25 -11.53 -17.68 -3.70
N ALA A 26 -10.58 -17.50 -2.79
CA ALA A 26 -10.76 -16.82 -1.52
C ALA A 26 -9.80 -15.62 -1.43
N ARG A 27 -10.30 -14.48 -0.97
CA ARG A 27 -9.50 -13.27 -0.72
C ARG A 27 -9.42 -13.00 0.78
N TRP A 28 -8.25 -12.63 1.26
CA TRP A 28 -8.02 -12.15 2.63
C TRP A 28 -6.91 -11.10 2.63
N PRO A 29 -6.62 -10.43 3.76
CA PRO A 29 -5.70 -9.29 3.77
C PRO A 29 -4.36 -9.63 3.13
N GLY A 30 -4.01 -8.92 2.04
CA GLY A 30 -2.75 -9.08 1.31
C GLY A 30 -2.63 -10.31 0.39
N HIS A 31 -3.65 -11.16 0.26
CA HIS A 31 -3.54 -12.41 -0.49
C HIS A 31 -4.82 -12.82 -1.23
N VAL A 32 -4.61 -13.66 -2.25
CA VAL A 32 -5.67 -14.42 -2.92
C VAL A 32 -5.25 -15.87 -3.04
N THR A 33 -6.18 -16.79 -2.77
CA THR A 33 -5.98 -18.22 -3.01
C THR A 33 -6.94 -18.72 -4.06
N VAL A 34 -6.41 -19.45 -5.04
CA VAL A 34 -7.15 -20.10 -6.12
C VAL A 34 -7.15 -21.60 -5.86
N PHE A 35 -8.33 -22.23 -5.92
CA PHE A 35 -8.50 -23.65 -5.67
C PHE A 35 -8.77 -24.41 -6.96
N GLU A 36 -7.97 -25.45 -7.20
CA GLU A 36 -8.17 -26.45 -8.25
C GLU A 36 -8.41 -27.81 -7.60
N GLY A 37 -9.68 -28.24 -7.57
CA GLY A 37 -10.09 -29.42 -6.80
C GLY A 37 -9.80 -29.26 -5.30
N ALA A 38 -8.88 -30.10 -4.78
CA ALA A 38 -8.41 -30.09 -3.40
C ALA A 38 -7.09 -29.33 -3.20
N VAL A 39 -6.50 -28.79 -4.26
CA VAL A 39 -5.22 -28.06 -4.22
C VAL A 39 -5.49 -26.56 -4.16
N GLY A 40 -4.74 -25.84 -3.32
CA GLY A 40 -4.82 -24.38 -3.19
C GLY A 40 -3.50 -23.71 -3.56
N TYR A 41 -3.57 -22.67 -4.39
CA TYR A 41 -2.44 -21.84 -4.80
C TYR A 41 -2.63 -20.43 -4.23
N THR A 42 -1.70 -19.96 -3.41
CA THR A 42 -1.79 -18.65 -2.74
C THR A 42 -0.82 -17.66 -3.36
N PHE A 43 -1.33 -16.48 -3.69
CA PHE A 43 -0.57 -15.37 -4.26
C PHE A 43 -0.63 -14.18 -3.31
N THR A 44 0.47 -13.43 -3.21
CA THR A 44 0.47 -12.12 -2.57
C THR A 44 -0.17 -11.10 -3.51
N VAL A 45 -0.99 -10.21 -2.95
CA VAL A 45 -1.57 -9.07 -3.67
C VAL A 45 -0.77 -7.84 -3.22
N PRO A 46 0.10 -7.29 -4.08
CA PRO A 46 0.83 -6.08 -3.73
C PRO A 46 -0.13 -4.93 -3.43
N ASP A 47 0.10 -4.24 -2.31
CA ASP A 47 -0.61 -3.01 -2.01
C ASP A 47 0.01 -1.86 -2.84
N PRO A 48 -0.74 -1.25 -3.78
CA PRO A 48 -0.24 -0.14 -4.57
C PRO A 48 0.11 1.10 -3.73
N LEU A 49 -0.50 1.30 -2.56
CA LEU A 49 -0.14 2.38 -1.64
C LEU A 49 1.19 2.11 -0.94
N ALA A 50 1.45 0.86 -0.54
CA ALA A 50 2.72 0.48 0.08
C ALA A 50 3.92 0.65 -0.88
N LYS A 51 3.72 0.40 -2.19
CA LYS A 51 4.75 0.67 -3.21
C LYS A 51 5.05 2.15 -3.39
N ALA A 52 4.05 3.03 -3.25
CA ALA A 52 4.26 4.47 -3.30
C ALA A 52 5.08 4.95 -2.09
N ASP A 53 4.87 4.33 -0.92
CA ASP A 53 5.65 4.60 0.29
C ASP A 53 7.12 4.14 0.17
N GLU A 54 7.39 2.98 -0.43
CA GLU A 54 8.76 2.50 -0.67
C GLU A 54 9.50 3.30 -1.76
N ALA A 55 8.81 3.68 -2.85
CA ALA A 55 9.41 4.49 -3.90
C ALA A 55 9.80 5.90 -3.41
N ALA A 56 9.04 6.46 -2.46
CA ALA A 56 9.42 7.70 -1.79
C ALA A 56 10.69 7.54 -0.95
N ALA A 57 10.86 6.39 -0.26
CA ALA A 57 12.03 6.11 0.58
C ALA A 57 13.34 5.88 -0.20
N ALA A 58 13.27 5.51 -1.48
CA ALA A 58 14.44 5.24 -2.32
C ALA A 58 15.03 6.48 -3.03
N SER A 59 14.37 7.63 -2.95
CA SER A 59 14.87 8.90 -3.47
C SER A 59 15.55 9.71 -2.36
N ASP A 60 16.39 10.69 -2.72
CA ASP A 60 17.01 11.70 -1.82
C ASP A 60 15.97 12.59 -1.08
N SER A 61 14.79 12.06 -0.77
CA SER A 61 13.68 12.70 -0.12
C SER A 61 13.66 12.38 1.37
N LEU A 62 13.35 13.40 2.18
CA LEU A 62 13.15 13.25 3.62
C LEU A 62 11.64 13.17 3.89
N ARG A 63 11.17 12.01 4.34
CA ARG A 63 9.78 11.83 4.76
C ARG A 63 9.62 12.11 6.26
N ALA A 64 8.58 12.87 6.61
CA ALA A 64 8.23 13.11 8.01
C ALA A 64 7.76 11.81 8.69
N PRO A 65 8.18 11.53 9.94
CA PRO A 65 7.85 10.29 10.65
C PRO A 65 6.40 10.24 11.15
N MET A 66 5.69 11.37 11.19
CA MET A 66 4.30 11.48 11.62
C MET A 66 3.58 12.61 10.87
N PRO A 67 2.25 12.54 10.70
CA PRO A 67 1.45 13.65 10.17
C PRO A 67 1.57 14.90 11.05
N GLY A 68 1.59 16.07 10.41
CA GLY A 68 1.69 17.33 11.12
C GLY A 68 1.49 18.54 10.22
N LEU A 69 1.30 19.71 10.82
CA LEU A 69 1.16 20.98 10.12
C LEU A 69 2.53 21.64 9.94
N VAL A 70 2.84 22.12 8.73
CA VAL A 70 4.06 22.90 8.47
C VAL A 70 3.92 24.29 9.10
N LYS A 71 4.77 24.61 10.08
CA LYS A 71 4.80 25.93 10.73
C LYS A 71 5.77 26.90 10.07
N LEU A 72 6.90 26.37 9.57
CA LEU A 72 8.00 27.18 9.07
C LEU A 72 8.84 26.37 8.08
N VAL A 73 9.26 27.00 6.99
CA VAL A 73 10.24 26.49 6.04
C VAL A 73 11.46 27.40 6.09
N ARG A 74 12.66 26.83 6.21
CA ARG A 74 13.93 27.56 6.40
C ARG A 74 14.93 27.40 5.24
N ALA A 75 14.68 26.46 4.34
CA ALA A 75 15.52 26.21 3.18
C ALA A 75 14.75 26.53 1.90
N ALA A 76 15.43 27.13 0.94
CA ALA A 76 14.97 27.32 -0.43
C ALA A 76 15.59 26.28 -1.37
N ALA A 77 15.03 26.14 -2.56
CA ALA A 77 15.59 25.27 -3.58
C ALA A 77 16.98 25.77 -4.02
N GLY A 78 17.97 24.88 -4.01
CA GLY A 78 19.35 25.19 -4.38
C GLY A 78 20.25 25.59 -3.21
N ASP A 79 19.72 25.70 -1.99
CA ASP A 79 20.53 26.00 -0.81
C ASP A 79 21.48 24.83 -0.46
N THR A 80 22.76 25.15 -0.24
CA THR A 80 23.71 24.22 0.36
C THR A 80 23.46 24.14 1.87
N VAL A 81 23.23 22.93 2.38
CA VAL A 81 22.93 22.69 3.80
C VAL A 81 24.00 21.85 4.46
N ILE A 82 24.20 22.04 5.77
CA ILE A 82 25.12 21.24 6.57
C ILE A 82 24.37 20.22 7.43
N LYS A 83 25.08 19.15 7.84
CA LYS A 83 24.51 18.12 8.71
C LYS A 83 23.95 18.74 10.00
N GLY A 84 22.69 18.42 10.31
CA GLY A 84 21.99 18.91 11.50
C GLY A 84 21.32 20.27 11.32
N GLN A 85 21.45 20.93 10.16
CA GLN A 85 20.73 22.16 9.87
C GLN A 85 19.22 21.90 9.79
N PRO A 86 18.39 22.61 10.58
CA PRO A 86 16.93 22.49 10.49
C PRO A 86 16.40 23.06 9.18
N LEU A 87 15.70 22.25 8.39
CA LEU A 87 15.13 22.65 7.09
C LEU A 87 13.70 23.18 7.21
N LEU A 88 12.90 22.60 8.10
CA LEU A 88 11.52 23.00 8.36
C LEU A 88 11.09 22.60 9.78
N ILE A 89 9.98 23.17 10.25
CA ILE A 89 9.38 22.85 11.54
C ILE A 89 7.95 22.37 11.31
N LEU A 90 7.63 21.21 11.87
CA LEU A 90 6.29 20.61 11.87
C LEU A 90 5.72 20.64 13.28
N GLU A 91 4.44 20.96 13.41
CA GLU A 91 3.66 20.63 14.60
C GLU A 91 3.09 19.22 14.40
N ALA A 92 3.61 18.24 15.14
CA ALA A 92 3.10 16.88 15.09
C ALA A 92 1.68 16.82 15.64
N MET A 93 0.76 16.20 14.89
CA MET A 93 -0.58 15.92 15.39
C MET A 93 -0.55 14.55 16.08
N LYS A 94 -1.03 14.51 17.32
CA LYS A 94 -1.08 13.28 18.11
C LYS A 94 -2.24 12.39 17.62
N MET A 95 -2.02 11.07 17.62
CA MET A 95 -3.07 10.04 17.57
C MET A 95 -3.71 9.85 18.94
#